data_AF-A0A968UBN6-F1
#
_entry.id   AF-A0A968UBN6-F1
#
_cell.length_a   1.000
_cell.length_b   1.000
_cell.length_c   1.000
_cell.angle_alpha   90.00
_cell.angle_beta   90.00
_cell.angle_gamma   90.00
#
_symmetry.space_group_name_H-M   'P 1'
#
loop_
_entity.id
_entity.type
_entity.pdbx_description
1 polymer ?
#
loop_
_entity_poly.entity_id
_entity_poly.type
_entity_poly.pdbx_seq_one_letter_code
_entity_poly.pdbx_strand_id
1 'polypeptide(L)'
;MNTQSTESLEKIRQQFESSPYPRIPLEKSPKDDKNFNQLYLHSLVTPFYLRNQQVIEPEGKVILDAGCGSGYKSLVLAEANPGARIVGIDLSEQSVKLAEKRLRHHGFEDNVEFHALLIEDLPKLGLEFDYINCDEVLYLLPDIAAGLRSLKSVLKPTGIIRSNLHNRLQRQSFFRAQEAFRLMGLTEENPGEMEVGLVVETMKALHDVVELKTKTWNPVYSEEKHTETILMNFLLQSDKGYGVPDLFEALESTDLEFLSMTNWRHWELTDLFKDPDDLPAFLAFSLPGVPVEEQLHLFNLLHPVHRLIDFWCGHPNQAVSFRSIAEWEDKDWQNARIHLHPQLKRSEVKEKINDCLSKQQPFEISEYISVPVAKPIYIDSYFAACCLLPLWERPQPVVELVNRWLQVRPYDPITLKPISEAESFEQIKEFMSRLEVFLYVLLERVQ
;
A
#
# COMPACT_ATOMS: atom_id res chain seq x y z
N MET A 1 -4.29 -31.57 7.43
CA MET A 1 -2.99 -30.98 7.03
C MET A 1 -2.02 -32.09 6.70
N ASN A 2 -1.24 -31.94 5.63
CA ASN A 2 -0.24 -32.91 5.21
C ASN A 2 0.98 -32.83 6.16
N THR A 3 1.71 -33.92 6.40
CA THR A 3 2.86 -33.91 7.34
C THR A 3 3.93 -32.90 6.92
N GLN A 4 4.19 -32.78 5.61
CA GLN A 4 5.13 -31.79 5.05
C GLN A 4 4.69 -30.32 5.25
N SER A 5 3.39 -30.02 5.23
CA SER A 5 2.92 -28.64 5.46
C SER A 5 3.11 -28.23 6.92
N THR A 6 2.99 -29.18 7.84
CA THR A 6 3.15 -28.95 9.28
C THR A 6 4.62 -28.70 9.63
N GLU A 7 5.55 -29.46 9.03
CA GLU A 7 6.98 -29.28 9.22
C GLU A 7 7.48 -27.93 8.66
N SER A 8 6.97 -27.51 7.50
CA SER A 8 7.30 -26.21 6.90
C SER A 8 6.84 -25.03 7.76
N LEU A 9 5.63 -25.09 8.32
CA LEU A 9 5.12 -24.05 9.24
C LEU A 9 5.90 -23.98 10.55
N GLU A 10 6.30 -25.13 11.10
CA GLU A 10 7.11 -25.17 12.33
C GLU A 10 8.50 -24.56 12.12
N LYS A 11 9.12 -24.79 10.95
CA LYS A 11 10.39 -24.15 10.56
C LYS A 11 10.26 -22.63 10.50
N ILE A 12 9.21 -22.13 9.83
CA ILE A 12 8.89 -20.69 9.78
C ILE A 12 8.70 -20.13 11.20
N ARG A 13 7.95 -20.85 12.06
CA ARG A 13 7.73 -20.47 13.45
C ARG A 13 9.02 -20.31 14.23
N GLN A 14 9.91 -21.29 14.15
CA GLN A 14 11.19 -21.23 14.85
C GLN A 14 12.05 -20.05 14.39
N GLN A 15 12.02 -19.71 13.10
CA GLN A 15 12.75 -18.54 12.57
C GLN A 15 12.24 -17.22 13.16
N PHE A 16 10.92 -17.02 13.19
CA PHE A 16 10.34 -15.78 13.72
C PHE A 16 10.25 -15.73 15.26
N GLU A 17 10.25 -16.88 15.93
CA GLU A 17 10.37 -16.94 17.40
C GLU A 17 11.78 -16.57 17.84
N SER A 18 12.83 -17.10 17.19
CA SER A 18 14.22 -16.78 17.54
C SER A 18 14.63 -15.36 17.14
N SER A 19 13.99 -14.82 16.09
CA SER A 19 14.30 -13.52 15.51
C SER A 19 13.02 -12.78 15.10
N PRO A 20 12.32 -12.12 16.04
CA PRO A 20 11.13 -11.34 15.72
C PRO A 20 11.40 -10.29 14.64
N TYR A 21 10.50 -10.21 13.67
CA TYR A 21 10.62 -9.36 12.49
C TYR A 21 9.41 -8.41 12.36
N PRO A 22 9.59 -7.16 11.87
CA PRO A 22 10.88 -6.50 11.62
C PRO A 22 11.56 -6.02 12.91
N ARG A 23 12.90 -5.99 12.93
CA ARG A 23 13.73 -5.50 14.03
C ARG A 23 13.83 -3.97 14.04
N ILE A 24 12.68 -3.32 14.22
CA ILE A 24 12.57 -1.87 14.33
C ILE A 24 12.52 -1.48 15.81
N PRO A 25 13.27 -0.45 16.27
CA PRO A 25 13.17 0.05 17.64
C PRO A 25 11.73 0.36 18.06
N LEU A 26 11.39 0.16 19.33
CA LEU A 26 10.03 0.33 19.82
C LEU A 26 9.52 1.77 19.68
N GLU A 27 10.43 2.73 19.86
CA GLU A 27 10.20 4.16 19.88
C GLU A 27 9.96 4.74 18.49
N LYS A 28 10.39 4.04 17.42
CA LYS A 28 10.24 4.52 16.05
C LYS A 28 8.77 4.48 15.64
N SER A 29 8.22 5.62 15.24
CA SER A 29 6.87 5.74 14.68
C SER A 29 6.93 5.85 13.15
N PRO A 30 5.97 5.28 12.41
CA PRO A 30 5.85 5.52 10.98
C PRO A 30 5.48 6.96 10.63
N LYS A 31 5.02 7.79 11.59
CA LYS A 31 4.90 9.25 11.40
C LYS A 31 6.24 9.96 11.25
N ASP A 32 7.35 9.35 11.69
CA ASP A 32 8.68 9.93 11.53
C ASP A 32 9.17 9.88 10.07
N ASP A 33 8.51 9.08 9.21
CA ASP A 33 8.82 8.98 7.79
C ASP A 33 8.34 10.25 7.04
N LYS A 34 9.29 10.96 6.42
CA LYS A 34 9.05 12.29 5.79
C LYS A 34 7.90 12.37 4.79
N ASN A 35 7.59 11.28 4.10
CA ASN A 35 6.62 11.23 3.01
C ASN A 35 5.37 10.41 3.35
N PHE A 36 5.19 10.01 4.61
CA PHE A 36 3.98 9.33 5.12
C PHE A 36 3.47 8.14 4.28
N ASN A 37 4.30 7.56 3.40
CA ASN A 37 3.84 6.62 2.37
C ASN A 37 3.26 5.35 2.97
N GLN A 38 3.87 4.86 4.06
CA GLN A 38 3.35 3.69 4.76
C GLN A 38 1.93 3.97 5.27
N LEU A 39 1.70 5.15 5.88
CA LEU A 39 0.38 5.53 6.38
C LEU A 39 -0.62 5.69 5.23
N TYR A 40 -0.18 6.26 4.09
CA TYR A 40 -0.99 6.40 2.89
C TYR A 40 -1.43 5.05 2.33
N LEU A 41 -0.52 4.10 2.19
CA LEU A 41 -0.79 2.78 1.61
C LEU A 41 -1.64 1.88 2.52
N HIS A 42 -1.63 2.14 3.83
CA HIS A 42 -2.36 1.33 4.82
C HIS A 42 -3.61 2.05 5.36
N SER A 43 -3.97 3.19 4.78
CA SER A 43 -5.24 3.87 5.02
C SER A 43 -6.38 3.05 4.40
N LEU A 44 -7.34 2.59 5.20
CA LEU A 44 -8.49 1.84 4.65
C LEU A 44 -9.38 2.72 3.77
N VAL A 45 -9.30 4.04 3.88
CA VAL A 45 -10.08 4.96 3.05
C VAL A 45 -9.77 4.77 1.57
N THR A 46 -8.51 4.51 1.22
CA THR A 46 -8.04 4.39 -0.17
C THR A 46 -8.73 3.26 -0.92
N PRO A 47 -8.68 1.98 -0.47
CA PRO A 47 -9.33 0.90 -1.20
C PRO A 47 -10.85 1.00 -1.18
N PHE A 48 -11.47 1.53 -0.12
CA PHE A 48 -12.91 1.74 -0.09
C PHE A 48 -13.35 2.82 -1.07
N TYR A 49 -12.57 3.89 -1.22
CA TYR A 49 -12.81 4.91 -2.24
C TYR A 49 -12.63 4.35 -3.65
N LEU A 50 -11.55 3.61 -3.91
CA LEU A 50 -11.34 2.98 -5.23
C LEU A 50 -12.45 1.99 -5.59
N ARG A 51 -12.98 1.28 -4.59
CA ARG A 51 -14.04 0.28 -4.79
C ARG A 51 -15.43 0.88 -4.98
N ASN A 52 -15.77 1.95 -4.26
CA ASN A 52 -17.15 2.43 -4.13
C ASN A 52 -17.33 3.94 -4.41
N GLN A 53 -16.26 4.69 -4.67
CA GLN A 53 -16.23 6.15 -4.74
C GLN A 53 -16.85 6.82 -3.50
N GLN A 54 -16.63 6.21 -2.33
CA GLN A 54 -17.16 6.65 -1.04
C GLN A 54 -16.02 6.84 -0.04
N VAL A 55 -16.10 7.92 0.74
CA VAL A 55 -15.12 8.22 1.77
C VAL A 55 -15.65 7.72 3.10
N ILE A 56 -15.05 6.66 3.63
CA ILE A 56 -15.43 6.06 4.91
C ILE A 56 -14.60 6.63 6.06
N GLU A 57 -15.19 6.66 7.25
CA GLU A 57 -14.46 6.99 8.48
C GLU A 57 -13.87 5.72 9.10
N PRO A 58 -12.60 5.76 9.54
CA PRO A 58 -11.93 4.62 10.20
C PRO A 58 -12.47 4.33 11.61
N GLU A 59 -13.07 5.32 12.27
CA GLU A 59 -13.55 5.18 13.65
C GLU A 59 -14.57 4.05 13.78
N GLY A 60 -14.36 3.16 14.76
CA GLY A 60 -15.23 2.01 15.03
C GLY A 60 -15.08 0.84 14.03
N LYS A 61 -14.21 0.95 13.02
CA LYS A 61 -13.88 -0.17 12.13
C LYS A 61 -12.98 -1.17 12.82
N VAL A 62 -13.11 -2.44 12.45
CA VAL A 62 -12.25 -3.52 12.99
C VAL A 62 -11.29 -3.96 11.89
N ILE A 63 -9.98 -3.86 12.18
CA ILE A 63 -8.90 -4.17 11.26
C ILE A 63 -8.11 -5.37 11.78
N LEU A 64 -7.93 -6.39 10.95
CA LEU A 64 -7.03 -7.51 11.23
C LEU A 64 -5.64 -7.24 10.65
N ASP A 65 -4.59 -7.47 11.43
CA ASP A 65 -3.21 -7.60 10.97
C ASP A 65 -2.79 -9.08 11.07
N ALA A 66 -2.92 -9.81 9.97
CA ALA A 66 -2.67 -11.25 9.88
C ALA A 66 -1.18 -11.52 9.58
N GLY A 67 -0.46 -11.98 10.60
CA GLY A 67 1.01 -12.06 10.62
C GLY A 67 1.64 -10.75 11.08
N CYS A 68 1.23 -10.27 12.25
CA CYS A 68 1.60 -8.94 12.75
C CYS A 68 3.09 -8.77 13.07
N GLY A 69 3.85 -9.87 13.19
CA GLY A 69 5.26 -9.86 13.55
C GLY A 69 5.51 -9.07 14.83
N SER A 70 6.54 -8.22 14.83
CA SER A 70 6.88 -7.31 15.95
C SER A 70 5.93 -6.10 16.10
N GLY A 71 4.84 -6.05 15.33
CA GLY A 71 3.78 -5.06 15.40
C GLY A 71 4.07 -3.72 14.73
N TYR A 72 5.16 -3.56 13.98
CA TYR A 72 5.43 -2.29 13.28
C TYR A 72 4.31 -1.96 12.28
N LYS A 73 3.83 -2.96 11.53
CA LYS A 73 2.70 -2.78 10.60
C LYS A 73 1.37 -2.59 11.33
N SER A 74 1.17 -3.23 12.48
CA SER A 74 0.04 -2.93 13.35
C SER A 74 0.02 -1.47 13.81
N LEU A 75 1.20 -0.90 14.11
CA LEU A 75 1.34 0.53 14.45
C LEU A 75 1.03 1.42 13.24
N VAL A 76 1.52 1.07 12.05
CA VAL A 76 1.17 1.78 10.79
C VAL A 76 -0.35 1.79 10.60
N LEU A 77 -1.02 0.65 10.77
CA LEU A 77 -2.48 0.52 10.64
C LEU A 77 -3.21 1.37 11.68
N ALA A 78 -2.78 1.37 12.94
CA ALA A 78 -3.37 2.17 14.01
C ALA A 78 -3.25 3.69 13.74
N GLU A 79 -2.07 4.14 13.30
CA GLU A 79 -1.81 5.56 13.03
C GLU A 79 -2.42 6.07 11.72
N ALA A 80 -2.57 5.19 10.73
CA ALA A 80 -3.22 5.49 9.46
C ALA A 80 -4.75 5.53 9.60
N ASN A 81 -5.32 4.79 10.56
CA ASN A 81 -6.76 4.61 10.72
C ASN A 81 -7.21 4.98 12.15
N PRO A 82 -7.22 6.27 12.52
CA PRO A 82 -7.57 6.71 13.87
C PRO A 82 -8.94 6.20 14.32
N GLY A 83 -9.02 5.68 15.55
CA GLY A 83 -10.27 5.16 16.13
C GLY A 83 -10.68 3.77 15.64
N ALA A 84 -9.94 3.14 14.73
CA ALA A 84 -10.14 1.75 14.39
C ALA A 84 -9.60 0.83 15.50
N ARG A 85 -10.28 -0.31 15.71
CA ARG A 85 -9.78 -1.40 16.56
C ARG A 85 -8.85 -2.29 15.75
N ILE A 86 -7.63 -2.50 16.25
CA ILE A 86 -6.62 -3.35 15.59
C ILE A 86 -6.57 -4.70 16.30
N VAL A 87 -6.76 -5.77 15.55
CA VAL A 87 -6.57 -7.14 16.03
C VAL A 87 -5.38 -7.72 15.29
N GLY A 88 -4.31 -8.08 15.99
CA GLY A 88 -3.14 -8.71 15.40
C GLY A 88 -3.09 -10.20 15.69
N ILE A 89 -2.70 -11.01 14.72
CA ILE A 89 -2.34 -12.40 14.95
C ILE A 89 -0.96 -12.71 14.42
N ASP A 90 -0.22 -13.58 15.10
CA ASP A 90 1.02 -14.14 14.57
C ASP A 90 1.20 -15.56 15.10
N LEU A 91 1.98 -16.37 14.41
CA LEU A 91 2.32 -17.73 14.83
C LEU A 91 3.39 -17.75 15.95
N SER A 92 4.14 -16.65 16.13
CA SER A 92 5.20 -16.49 17.13
C SER A 92 4.67 -15.77 18.37
N GLU A 93 4.79 -16.41 19.53
CA GLU A 93 4.36 -15.80 20.79
C GLU A 93 5.22 -14.59 21.16
N GLN A 94 6.52 -14.67 20.89
CA GLN A 94 7.45 -13.58 21.13
C GLN A 94 7.15 -12.36 20.23
N SER A 95 6.78 -12.59 18.96
CA SER A 95 6.32 -11.54 18.04
C SER A 95 5.09 -10.83 18.58
N VAL A 96 4.06 -11.58 18.97
CA VAL A 96 2.82 -11.04 19.56
C VAL A 96 3.08 -10.18 20.79
N LYS A 97 3.91 -10.65 21.73
CA LYS A 97 4.27 -9.88 22.94
C LYS A 97 4.97 -8.57 22.59
N LEU A 98 5.81 -8.57 21.55
CA LEU A 98 6.51 -7.38 21.10
C LEU A 98 5.56 -6.39 20.40
N ALA A 99 4.62 -6.90 19.60
CA ALA A 99 3.59 -6.11 18.95
C ALA A 99 2.70 -5.39 19.96
N GLU A 100 2.21 -6.11 20.98
CA GLU A 100 1.41 -5.54 22.06
C GLU A 100 2.19 -4.44 22.81
N LYS A 101 3.46 -4.71 23.14
CA LYS A 101 4.33 -3.73 23.79
C LYS A 101 4.52 -2.47 22.95
N ARG A 102 4.67 -2.60 21.63
CA ARG A 102 4.81 -1.48 20.70
C ARG A 102 3.55 -0.62 20.69
N LEU A 103 2.38 -1.21 20.50
CA LEU A 103 1.14 -0.43 20.41
C LEU A 103 0.82 0.27 21.73
N ARG A 104 1.06 -0.40 22.86
CA ARG A 104 0.98 0.22 24.19
C ARG A 104 1.97 1.37 24.37
N HIS A 105 3.20 1.25 23.87
CA HIS A 105 4.19 2.33 23.94
C HIS A 105 3.73 3.60 23.19
N HIS A 106 3.00 3.42 22.09
CA HIS A 106 2.47 4.53 21.26
C HIS A 106 1.05 4.97 21.65
N GLY A 107 0.50 4.51 22.78
CA GLY A 107 -0.78 4.98 23.33
C GLY A 107 -2.03 4.36 22.70
N PHE A 108 -1.94 3.16 22.15
CA PHE A 108 -3.07 2.45 21.51
C PHE A 108 -3.68 1.33 22.37
N GLU A 109 -3.32 1.23 23.65
CA GLU A 109 -3.69 0.11 24.53
C GLU A 109 -5.19 -0.19 24.61
N ASP A 110 -6.05 0.81 24.48
CA ASP A 110 -7.52 0.64 24.61
C ASP A 110 -8.18 0.06 23.35
N ASN A 111 -7.49 0.07 22.21
CA ASN A 111 -8.07 -0.29 20.90
C ASN A 111 -7.31 -1.41 20.18
N VAL A 112 -6.50 -2.19 20.91
CA VAL A 112 -5.71 -3.29 20.31
C VAL A 112 -5.93 -4.62 21.02
N GLU A 113 -5.89 -5.70 20.25
CA GLU A 113 -5.94 -7.08 20.73
C GLU A 113 -4.93 -7.93 19.94
N PHE A 114 -4.18 -8.81 20.60
CA PHE A 114 -3.20 -9.66 19.92
C PHE A 114 -3.30 -11.12 20.35
N HIS A 115 -3.16 -12.04 19.39
CA HIS A 115 -3.23 -13.48 19.65
C HIS A 115 -2.10 -14.24 18.95
N ALA A 116 -1.48 -15.17 19.68
CA ALA A 116 -0.65 -16.20 19.06
C ALA A 116 -1.57 -17.24 18.39
N LEU A 117 -1.80 -17.09 17.08
CA LEU A 117 -2.81 -17.83 16.33
C LEU A 117 -2.37 -18.02 14.87
N LEU A 118 -2.65 -19.21 14.33
CA LEU A 118 -2.47 -19.50 12.91
C LEU A 118 -3.60 -18.85 12.08
N ILE A 119 -3.30 -18.50 10.82
CA ILE A 119 -4.28 -17.89 9.90
C ILE A 119 -5.48 -18.82 9.69
N GLU A 120 -5.25 -20.13 9.59
CA GLU A 120 -6.30 -21.14 9.41
C GLU A 120 -7.27 -21.21 10.59
N ASP A 121 -6.84 -20.72 11.75
CA ASP A 121 -7.60 -20.73 13.00
C ASP A 121 -8.32 -19.40 13.28
N LEU A 122 -8.23 -18.41 12.37
CA LEU A 122 -8.92 -17.12 12.48
C LEU A 122 -10.41 -17.20 12.88
N PRO A 123 -11.22 -18.15 12.35
CA PRO A 123 -12.63 -18.27 12.74
C PRO A 123 -12.84 -18.48 14.24
N LYS A 124 -11.85 -19.00 14.97
CA LYS A 124 -11.92 -19.22 16.43
C LYS A 124 -12.03 -17.91 17.21
N LEU A 125 -11.64 -16.77 16.63
CA LEU A 125 -11.79 -15.46 17.26
C LEU A 125 -13.25 -15.03 17.36
N GLY A 126 -14.14 -15.55 16.50
CA GLY A 126 -15.54 -15.13 16.46
C GLY A 126 -15.73 -13.65 16.09
N LEU A 127 -14.75 -13.06 15.39
CA LEU A 127 -14.75 -11.68 14.92
C LEU A 127 -14.87 -11.63 13.40
N GLU A 128 -15.46 -10.53 12.91
CA GLU A 128 -15.46 -10.19 11.49
C GLU A 128 -14.79 -8.83 11.27
N PHE A 129 -14.08 -8.68 10.15
CA PHE A 129 -13.21 -7.54 9.89
C PHE A 129 -13.69 -6.68 8.72
N ASP A 130 -13.65 -5.36 8.90
CA ASP A 130 -13.89 -4.38 7.82
C ASP A 130 -12.69 -4.29 6.88
N TYR A 131 -11.47 -4.48 7.40
CA TYR A 131 -10.24 -4.48 6.64
C TYR A 131 -9.29 -5.54 7.19
N ILE A 132 -8.63 -6.28 6.30
CA ILE A 132 -7.62 -7.27 6.66
C ILE A 132 -6.32 -6.90 5.96
N ASN A 133 -5.26 -6.69 6.72
CA ASN A 133 -3.89 -6.57 6.23
C ASN A 133 -3.17 -7.90 6.44
N CYS A 134 -2.69 -8.53 5.38
CA CYS A 134 -1.82 -9.70 5.41
C CYS A 134 -0.52 -9.36 4.68
N ASP A 135 0.35 -8.59 5.34
CA ASP A 135 1.59 -8.08 4.77
C ASP A 135 2.70 -9.12 4.93
N GLU A 136 3.35 -9.53 3.84
CA GLU A 136 4.56 -10.35 3.88
C GLU A 136 4.41 -11.77 4.43
N VAL A 137 3.22 -12.37 4.30
CA VAL A 137 2.90 -13.70 4.86
C VAL A 137 2.50 -14.72 3.82
N LEU A 138 1.59 -14.38 2.88
CA LEU A 138 0.99 -15.39 1.98
C LEU A 138 2.04 -16.21 1.22
N TYR A 139 3.11 -15.58 0.73
CA TYR A 139 4.14 -16.27 -0.03
C TYR A 139 4.96 -17.29 0.78
N LEU A 140 4.88 -17.26 2.11
CA LEU A 140 5.48 -18.26 2.99
C LEU A 140 4.57 -19.48 3.20
N LEU A 141 3.28 -19.35 2.89
CA LEU A 141 2.33 -20.44 3.09
C LEU A 141 2.55 -21.57 2.07
N PRO A 142 2.21 -22.82 2.44
CA PRO A 142 2.21 -23.93 1.51
C PRO A 142 1.27 -23.70 0.31
N ASP A 143 0.08 -23.14 0.58
CA ASP A 143 -0.99 -22.85 -0.38
C ASP A 143 -1.55 -21.44 -0.11
N ILE A 144 -1.36 -20.51 -1.05
CA ILE A 144 -1.84 -19.13 -0.94
C ILE A 144 -3.37 -19.04 -0.99
N ALA A 145 -4.03 -19.94 -1.72
CA ALA A 145 -5.49 -19.99 -1.80
C ALA A 145 -6.10 -20.46 -0.48
N ALA A 146 -5.43 -21.37 0.25
CA ALA A 146 -5.86 -21.76 1.60
C ALA A 146 -5.77 -20.58 2.59
N GLY A 147 -4.69 -19.80 2.52
CA GLY A 147 -4.54 -18.56 3.27
C GLY A 147 -5.68 -17.58 2.96
N LEU A 148 -5.89 -17.27 1.67
CA LEU A 148 -6.95 -16.36 1.22
C LEU A 148 -8.36 -16.83 1.62
N ARG A 149 -8.67 -18.13 1.56
CA ARG A 149 -9.95 -18.68 2.07
C ARG A 149 -10.15 -18.41 3.56
N SER A 150 -9.09 -18.55 4.34
CA SER A 150 -9.14 -18.32 5.79
C SER A 150 -9.38 -16.83 6.08
N LEU A 151 -8.68 -15.93 5.39
CA LEU A 151 -8.91 -14.48 5.49
C LEU A 151 -10.34 -14.10 5.07
N LYS A 152 -10.82 -14.63 3.92
CA LYS A 152 -12.18 -14.40 3.42
C LYS A 152 -13.25 -14.85 4.41
N SER A 153 -13.02 -15.94 5.15
CA SER A 153 -14.01 -16.50 6.08
C SER A 153 -14.38 -15.61 7.26
N VAL A 154 -13.51 -14.65 7.60
CA VAL A 154 -13.72 -13.65 8.66
C VAL A 154 -13.85 -12.23 8.10
N LEU A 155 -13.90 -12.08 6.77
CA LEU A 155 -14.08 -10.79 6.12
C LEU A 155 -15.57 -10.44 6.07
N LYS A 156 -15.94 -9.26 6.57
CA LYS A 156 -17.30 -8.72 6.41
C LYS A 156 -17.68 -8.65 4.92
N PRO A 157 -18.98 -8.66 4.55
CA PRO A 157 -19.40 -8.61 3.14
C PRO A 157 -18.78 -7.45 2.34
N THR A 158 -18.75 -6.25 2.90
CA THR A 158 -18.14 -5.07 2.24
C THR A 158 -16.66 -4.89 2.58
N GLY A 159 -16.06 -5.84 3.29
CA GLY A 159 -14.68 -5.76 3.75
C GLY A 159 -13.68 -5.89 2.60
N ILE A 160 -12.46 -5.44 2.86
CA ILE A 160 -11.34 -5.50 1.91
C ILE A 160 -10.14 -6.18 2.54
N ILE A 161 -9.47 -7.05 1.78
CA ILE A 161 -8.19 -7.65 2.12
C ILE A 161 -7.09 -6.93 1.33
N ARG A 162 -6.03 -6.50 2.01
CA ARG A 162 -4.75 -6.13 1.41
C ARG A 162 -3.74 -7.22 1.68
N SER A 163 -3.06 -7.67 0.65
CA SER A 163 -2.02 -8.69 0.77
C SER A 163 -0.95 -8.53 -0.29
N ASN A 164 0.13 -9.31 -0.18
CA ASN A 164 1.16 -9.37 -1.22
C ASN A 164 1.78 -10.75 -1.41
N LEU A 165 2.45 -10.86 -2.56
CA LEU A 165 3.26 -12.01 -2.96
C LEU A 165 4.64 -11.53 -3.41
N HIS A 166 5.70 -12.30 -3.13
CA HIS A 166 7.00 -11.98 -3.70
C HIS A 166 7.00 -12.13 -5.22
N ASN A 167 7.43 -11.08 -5.92
CA ASN A 167 7.48 -11.07 -7.38
C ASN A 167 8.62 -11.96 -7.89
N ARG A 168 8.25 -13.02 -8.62
CA ARG A 168 9.18 -14.02 -9.18
C ARG A 168 10.26 -13.38 -10.07
N LEU A 169 9.87 -12.44 -10.92
CA LEU A 169 10.75 -11.84 -11.91
C LEU A 169 11.74 -10.86 -11.26
N GLN A 170 11.23 -10.00 -10.37
CA GLN A 170 12.05 -9.00 -9.69
C GLN A 170 13.06 -9.66 -8.73
N ARG A 171 12.62 -10.66 -7.96
CA ARG A 171 13.44 -11.35 -6.95
C ARG A 171 14.19 -12.58 -7.46
N GLN A 172 14.22 -12.83 -8.76
CA GLN A 172 14.85 -14.03 -9.37
C GLN A 172 16.27 -14.32 -8.85
N SER A 173 17.08 -13.27 -8.64
CA SER A 173 18.47 -13.42 -8.17
C SER A 173 18.52 -13.87 -6.71
N PHE A 174 17.60 -13.41 -5.86
CA PHE A 174 17.52 -13.87 -4.47
C PHE A 174 17.04 -15.32 -4.40
N PHE A 175 16.07 -15.74 -5.21
CA PHE A 175 15.67 -17.15 -5.28
C PHE A 175 16.82 -18.05 -5.74
N ARG A 176 17.64 -17.60 -6.69
CA ARG A 176 18.87 -18.30 -7.09
C ARG A 176 19.89 -18.37 -5.95
N ALA A 177 20.04 -17.30 -5.17
CA ALA A 177 20.93 -17.29 -4.02
C ALA A 177 20.45 -18.24 -2.91
N GLN A 178 19.16 -18.22 -2.60
CA GLN A 178 18.53 -19.14 -1.65
C GLN A 178 18.73 -20.61 -2.07
N GLU A 179 18.53 -20.93 -3.36
CA GLU A 179 18.79 -22.26 -3.89
C GLU A 179 20.27 -22.66 -3.78
N ALA A 180 21.19 -21.74 -4.09
CA ALA A 180 22.63 -21.99 -3.95
C ALA A 180 23.02 -22.27 -2.49
N PHE A 181 22.52 -21.47 -1.54
CA PHE A 181 22.82 -21.67 -0.11
C PHE A 181 22.10 -22.89 0.49
N ARG A 182 20.95 -23.27 -0.06
CA ARG A 182 20.30 -24.55 0.25
C ARG A 182 21.14 -25.74 -0.20
N LEU A 183 21.71 -25.71 -1.40
CA LEU A 183 22.64 -26.76 -1.88
C LEU A 183 23.92 -26.86 -1.05
N MET A 184 24.31 -25.77 -0.39
CA MET A 184 25.45 -25.75 0.53
C MET A 184 25.07 -26.18 1.97
N GLY A 185 23.80 -26.53 2.23
CA GLY A 185 23.33 -27.01 3.53
C GLY A 185 22.92 -25.93 4.54
N LEU A 186 22.92 -24.64 4.17
CA LEU A 186 22.69 -23.53 5.12
C LEU A 186 21.21 -23.32 5.50
N THR A 187 20.29 -24.15 5.02
CA THR A 187 18.85 -24.02 5.29
C THR A 187 18.19 -25.34 5.68
N GLU A 188 18.98 -26.38 5.97
CA GLU A 188 18.45 -27.67 6.43
C GLU A 188 17.77 -27.54 7.79
N GLU A 189 18.44 -26.85 8.71
CA GLU A 189 17.93 -26.43 10.03
C GLU A 189 17.51 -24.95 10.02
N ASN A 190 17.03 -24.43 11.16
CA ASN A 190 16.67 -23.02 11.31
C ASN A 190 17.94 -22.15 11.29
N PRO A 191 18.12 -21.27 10.28
CA PRO A 191 19.36 -20.52 10.12
C PRO A 191 19.55 -19.50 11.25
N GLY A 192 20.75 -19.49 11.83
CA GLY A 192 21.19 -18.57 12.87
C GLY A 192 22.41 -17.75 12.46
N GLU A 193 23.17 -17.30 13.46
CA GLU A 193 24.37 -16.47 13.23
C GLU A 193 25.46 -17.19 12.45
N MET A 194 25.58 -18.51 12.61
CA MET A 194 26.57 -19.32 11.90
C MET A 194 26.31 -19.32 10.39
N GLU A 195 25.09 -19.63 9.97
CA GLU A 195 24.69 -19.67 8.57
C GLU A 195 24.81 -18.28 7.93
N VAL A 196 24.44 -17.22 8.66
CA VAL A 196 24.65 -15.85 8.21
C VAL A 196 26.13 -15.55 7.98
N GLY A 197 27.02 -15.97 8.89
CA GLY A 197 28.47 -15.82 8.74
C GLY A 197 29.00 -16.53 7.50
N LEU A 198 28.52 -17.75 7.21
CA LEU A 198 28.90 -18.52 6.03
C LEU A 198 28.41 -17.86 4.72
N VAL A 199 27.22 -17.26 4.70
CA VAL A 199 26.76 -16.45 3.56
C VAL A 199 27.70 -15.26 3.34
N VAL A 200 28.06 -14.51 4.39
CA VAL A 200 28.98 -13.37 4.30
C VAL A 200 30.34 -13.80 3.75
N GLU A 201 30.91 -14.88 4.27
CA GLU A 201 32.20 -15.42 3.82
C GLU A 201 32.16 -15.81 2.35
N THR A 202 31.12 -16.55 1.95
CA THR A 202 30.92 -16.98 0.56
C THR A 202 30.81 -15.77 -0.37
N MET A 203 29.96 -14.80 -0.04
CA MET A 203 29.74 -13.62 -0.88
C MET A 203 30.99 -12.72 -0.95
N LYS A 204 31.80 -12.66 0.10
CA LYS A 204 33.11 -11.97 0.09
C LYS A 204 34.13 -12.69 -0.81
N ALA A 205 34.17 -14.02 -0.77
CA ALA A 205 35.11 -14.83 -1.53
C ALA A 205 34.81 -14.85 -3.04
N LEU A 206 33.53 -14.72 -3.44
CA LEU A 206 33.15 -14.62 -4.85
C LEU A 206 33.76 -13.38 -5.51
N HIS A 207 34.24 -13.52 -6.75
CA HIS A 207 34.70 -12.40 -7.55
C HIS A 207 33.56 -11.40 -7.81
N ASP A 208 33.87 -10.11 -7.82
CA ASP A 208 32.88 -9.03 -8.04
C ASP A 208 32.16 -9.06 -9.39
N VAL A 209 32.63 -9.84 -10.37
CA VAL A 209 31.96 -10.01 -11.67
C VAL A 209 30.90 -11.10 -11.65
N VAL A 210 30.82 -11.89 -10.58
CA VAL A 210 29.81 -12.95 -10.43
C VAL A 210 28.44 -12.29 -10.36
N GLU A 211 27.60 -12.61 -11.33
CA GLU A 211 26.31 -11.94 -11.53
C GLU A 211 25.37 -12.06 -10.32
N LEU A 212 25.42 -13.18 -9.58
CA LEU A 212 24.65 -13.32 -8.35
C LEU A 212 25.06 -12.26 -7.32
N LYS A 213 26.36 -12.08 -7.12
CA LYS A 213 26.93 -11.10 -6.19
C LYS A 213 26.57 -9.69 -6.63
N THR A 214 26.74 -9.35 -7.91
CA THR A 214 26.43 -7.99 -8.41
C THR A 214 24.97 -7.60 -8.22
N LYS A 215 24.04 -8.56 -8.30
CA LYS A 215 22.61 -8.29 -8.17
C LYS A 215 22.05 -8.37 -6.76
N THR A 216 22.70 -9.10 -5.85
CA THR A 216 22.12 -9.39 -4.53
C THR A 216 22.95 -8.89 -3.35
N TRP A 217 24.24 -8.60 -3.55
CA TRP A 217 25.16 -8.29 -2.46
C TRP A 217 25.49 -6.82 -2.36
N ASN A 218 25.47 -6.30 -1.14
CA ASN A 218 26.07 -5.03 -0.79
C ASN A 218 27.13 -5.27 0.29
N PRO A 219 28.36 -4.73 0.16
CA PRO A 219 29.40 -4.88 1.19
C PRO A 219 28.97 -4.53 2.62
N VAL A 220 28.03 -3.59 2.79
CA VAL A 220 27.47 -3.23 4.11
C VAL A 220 26.78 -4.40 4.81
N TYR A 221 26.28 -5.39 4.06
CA TYR A 221 25.62 -6.57 4.65
C TYR A 221 26.55 -7.41 5.52
N SER A 222 27.87 -7.22 5.41
CA SER A 222 28.83 -7.89 6.29
C SER A 222 28.90 -7.33 7.72
N GLU A 223 28.24 -6.22 8.00
CA GLU A 223 28.13 -5.66 9.35
C GLU A 223 27.01 -6.37 10.13
N GLU A 224 27.21 -6.60 11.42
CA GLU A 224 26.30 -7.36 12.30
C GLU A 224 24.85 -6.84 12.28
N LYS A 225 24.66 -5.52 12.17
CA LYS A 225 23.34 -4.88 12.09
C LYS A 225 22.50 -5.32 10.88
N HIS A 226 23.11 -5.92 9.86
CA HIS A 226 22.45 -6.39 8.64
C HIS A 226 22.15 -7.90 8.64
N THR A 227 22.36 -8.58 9.76
CA THR A 227 22.01 -10.00 9.96
C THR A 227 20.57 -10.30 9.53
N GLU A 228 19.61 -9.44 9.90
CA GLU A 228 18.21 -9.57 9.47
C GLU A 228 18.06 -9.52 7.95
N THR A 229 18.77 -8.62 7.27
CA THR A 229 18.73 -8.51 5.81
C THR A 229 19.22 -9.79 5.14
N ILE A 230 20.26 -10.42 5.70
CA ILE A 230 20.77 -11.69 5.18
C ILE A 230 19.76 -12.81 5.41
N LEU A 231 19.23 -12.93 6.63
CA LEU A 231 18.23 -13.94 6.97
C LEU A 231 17.00 -13.84 6.06
N MET A 232 16.43 -12.65 5.89
CA MET A 232 15.18 -12.46 5.15
C MET A 232 15.34 -12.51 3.61
N ASN A 233 16.56 -12.42 3.08
CA ASN A 233 16.77 -12.47 1.63
C ASN A 233 17.47 -13.73 1.13
N PHE A 234 18.46 -14.23 1.87
CA PHE A 234 19.29 -15.36 1.44
C PHE A 234 18.93 -16.67 2.14
N LEU A 235 18.39 -16.61 3.36
CA LEU A 235 18.11 -17.77 4.20
C LEU A 235 16.65 -17.82 4.67
N LEU A 236 15.74 -17.13 3.96
CA LEU A 236 14.33 -17.11 4.33
C LEU A 236 13.70 -18.48 4.01
N GLN A 237 13.11 -19.09 5.04
CA GLN A 237 12.54 -20.42 4.89
C GLN A 237 11.17 -20.36 4.20
N SER A 238 10.93 -21.33 3.31
CA SER A 238 9.67 -21.48 2.56
C SER A 238 9.30 -20.31 1.64
N ASP A 239 10.25 -19.42 1.32
CA ASP A 239 10.04 -18.32 0.40
C ASP A 239 9.75 -18.81 -1.04
N LYS A 240 8.74 -18.22 -1.68
CA LYS A 240 8.29 -18.58 -3.04
C LYS A 240 7.99 -17.33 -3.84
N GLY A 241 8.42 -17.34 -5.10
CA GLY A 241 8.11 -16.30 -6.08
C GLY A 241 6.83 -16.61 -6.85
N TYR A 242 6.01 -15.58 -7.05
CA TYR A 242 4.75 -15.61 -7.78
C TYR A 242 4.74 -14.60 -8.93
N GLY A 243 3.97 -14.87 -9.96
CA GLY A 243 3.63 -13.94 -11.04
C GLY A 243 2.21 -13.40 -10.87
N VAL A 244 1.86 -12.45 -11.73
CA VAL A 244 0.49 -11.91 -11.80
C VAL A 244 -0.55 -13.01 -12.09
N PRO A 245 -0.33 -13.97 -13.02
CA PRO A 245 -1.33 -15.03 -13.25
C PRO A 245 -1.56 -15.91 -12.01
N ASP A 246 -0.51 -16.21 -11.25
CA ASP A 246 -0.64 -17.01 -10.01
C ASP A 246 -1.52 -16.28 -8.97
N LEU A 247 -1.47 -14.95 -8.92
CA LEU A 247 -2.35 -14.13 -8.07
C LEU A 247 -3.81 -14.27 -8.52
N PHE A 248 -4.09 -14.08 -9.81
CA PHE A 248 -5.46 -14.11 -10.31
C PHE A 248 -6.08 -15.51 -10.21
N GLU A 249 -5.31 -16.58 -10.45
CA GLU A 249 -5.74 -17.96 -10.22
C GLU A 249 -6.11 -18.20 -8.74
N ALA A 250 -5.32 -17.66 -7.81
CA ALA A 250 -5.62 -17.77 -6.37
C ALA A 250 -6.88 -16.98 -5.98
N LEU A 251 -7.10 -15.79 -6.55
CA LEU A 251 -8.31 -15.01 -6.30
C LEU A 251 -9.56 -15.72 -6.87
N GLU A 252 -9.49 -16.22 -8.10
CA GLU A 252 -10.60 -16.94 -8.73
C GLU A 252 -10.96 -18.22 -7.96
N SER A 253 -9.98 -19.03 -7.59
CA SER A 253 -10.20 -20.27 -6.83
C SER A 253 -10.73 -20.05 -5.40
N THR A 254 -10.70 -18.82 -4.91
CA THR A 254 -11.25 -18.43 -3.59
C THR A 254 -12.49 -17.55 -3.69
N ASP A 255 -12.97 -17.29 -4.92
CA ASP A 255 -14.11 -16.42 -5.20
C ASP A 255 -13.88 -15.02 -4.58
N LEU A 256 -12.67 -14.48 -4.75
CA LEU A 256 -12.31 -13.11 -4.40
C LEU A 256 -12.18 -12.28 -5.67
N GLU A 257 -12.70 -11.06 -5.61
CA GLU A 257 -12.59 -10.07 -6.66
C GLU A 257 -11.30 -9.26 -6.47
N PHE A 258 -10.49 -9.14 -7.52
CA PHE A 258 -9.37 -8.18 -7.56
C PHE A 258 -9.91 -6.76 -7.63
N LEU A 259 -9.47 -5.89 -6.72
CA LEU A 259 -9.88 -4.49 -6.70
C LEU A 259 -8.87 -3.59 -7.42
N SER A 260 -7.63 -3.60 -6.95
CA SER A 260 -6.54 -2.80 -7.53
C SER A 260 -5.19 -3.21 -6.92
N MET A 261 -4.10 -2.85 -7.60
CA MET A 261 -2.78 -2.88 -6.98
C MET A 261 -2.69 -1.77 -5.90
N THR A 262 -2.04 -2.02 -4.76
CA THR A 262 -1.95 -1.03 -3.68
C THR A 262 -1.28 0.28 -4.13
N ASN A 263 -0.28 0.16 -5.02
CA ASN A 263 0.40 1.27 -5.68
C ASN A 263 0.01 1.38 -7.17
N TRP A 264 -1.27 1.31 -7.50
CA TRP A 264 -1.78 1.21 -8.89
C TRP A 264 -1.10 2.12 -9.92
N ARG A 265 -0.77 3.37 -9.56
CA ARG A 265 -0.02 4.30 -10.44
C ARG A 265 1.37 3.81 -10.87
N HIS A 266 1.97 2.90 -10.12
CA HIS A 266 3.24 2.28 -10.47
C HIS A 266 3.10 1.06 -11.40
N TRP A 267 1.88 0.73 -11.80
CA TRP A 267 1.54 -0.43 -12.64
C TRP A 267 0.90 -0.02 -13.98
N GLU A 268 0.88 1.28 -14.29
CA GLU A 268 0.34 1.79 -15.55
C GLU A 268 1.24 1.39 -16.73
N LEU A 269 0.69 0.56 -17.62
CA LEU A 269 1.42 0.01 -18.76
C LEU A 269 1.83 1.09 -19.76
N THR A 270 0.97 2.08 -19.97
CA THR A 270 1.21 3.18 -20.91
C THR A 270 2.38 4.06 -20.50
N ASP A 271 2.65 4.16 -19.19
CA ASP A 271 3.77 4.94 -18.63
C ASP A 271 5.14 4.32 -18.94
N LEU A 272 5.20 3.08 -19.43
CA LEU A 272 6.44 2.45 -19.90
C LEU A 272 6.89 2.96 -21.28
N PHE A 273 6.00 3.62 -22.02
CA PHE A 273 6.27 4.13 -23.36
C PHE A 273 6.75 5.59 -23.29
N LYS A 274 7.49 6.03 -24.32
CA LYS A 274 8.06 7.39 -24.36
C LYS A 274 6.98 8.47 -24.37
N ASP A 275 5.87 8.19 -25.03
CA ASP A 275 4.69 9.03 -25.10
C ASP A 275 3.49 8.11 -24.83
N PRO A 276 2.80 8.26 -23.67
CA PRO A 276 1.63 7.47 -23.33
C PRO A 276 0.47 7.61 -24.34
N ASP A 277 0.42 8.72 -25.08
CA ASP A 277 -0.64 9.02 -26.05
C ASP A 277 -0.29 8.53 -27.47
N ASP A 278 0.97 8.13 -27.74
CA ASP A 278 1.47 7.65 -29.03
C ASP A 278 2.00 6.20 -28.93
N LEU A 279 1.09 5.28 -28.59
CA LEU A 279 1.41 3.85 -28.51
C LEU A 279 1.52 3.22 -29.90
N PRO A 280 2.28 2.12 -30.06
CA PRO A 280 2.24 1.31 -31.27
C PRO A 280 0.80 0.96 -31.65
N ALA A 281 0.40 1.22 -32.90
CA ALA A 281 -1.00 1.18 -33.31
C ALA A 281 -1.77 -0.09 -32.87
N PHE A 282 -1.14 -1.26 -32.96
CA PHE A 282 -1.77 -2.51 -32.55
C PHE A 282 -2.09 -2.55 -31.03
N LEU A 283 -1.22 -1.99 -30.18
CA LEU A 283 -1.47 -1.85 -28.74
C LEU A 283 -2.54 -0.81 -28.47
N ALA A 284 -2.49 0.34 -29.14
CA ALA A 284 -3.51 1.39 -28.98
C ALA A 284 -4.92 0.85 -29.28
N PHE A 285 -5.07 0.00 -30.30
CA PHE A 285 -6.35 -0.63 -30.64
C PHE A 285 -6.76 -1.77 -29.71
N SER A 286 -5.82 -2.55 -29.18
CA SER A 286 -6.15 -3.73 -28.38
C SER A 286 -6.29 -3.43 -26.89
N LEU A 287 -5.42 -2.59 -26.32
CA LEU A 287 -5.29 -2.38 -24.87
C LEU A 287 -6.61 -2.04 -24.15
N PRO A 288 -7.51 -1.17 -24.68
CA PRO A 288 -8.77 -0.87 -24.01
C PRO A 288 -9.68 -2.09 -23.78
N GLY A 289 -9.51 -3.17 -24.56
CA GLY A 289 -10.26 -4.42 -24.43
C GLY A 289 -9.52 -5.55 -23.71
N VAL A 290 -8.26 -5.35 -23.33
CA VAL A 290 -7.44 -6.37 -22.66
C VAL A 290 -7.81 -6.46 -21.18
N PRO A 291 -8.04 -7.65 -20.61
CA PRO A 291 -8.30 -7.82 -19.19
C PRO A 291 -7.20 -7.22 -18.30
N VAL A 292 -7.56 -6.71 -17.12
CA VAL A 292 -6.60 -6.09 -16.19
C VAL A 292 -5.45 -7.04 -15.81
N GLU A 293 -5.73 -8.33 -15.65
CA GLU A 293 -4.72 -9.36 -15.41
C GLU A 293 -3.63 -9.37 -16.48
N GLU A 294 -4.03 -9.40 -17.76
CA GLU A 294 -3.11 -9.43 -18.89
C GLU A 294 -2.30 -8.14 -19.00
N GLN A 295 -2.91 -6.99 -18.74
CA GLN A 295 -2.19 -5.70 -18.72
C GLN A 295 -1.13 -5.66 -17.62
N LEU A 296 -1.48 -6.07 -16.40
CA LEU A 296 -0.57 -6.13 -15.27
C LEU A 296 0.54 -7.18 -15.49
N HIS A 297 0.19 -8.31 -16.11
CA HIS A 297 1.17 -9.33 -16.46
C HIS A 297 2.16 -8.82 -17.51
N LEU A 298 1.67 -8.14 -18.55
CA LEU A 298 2.50 -7.52 -19.58
C LEU A 298 3.42 -6.43 -18.99
N PHE A 299 2.89 -5.58 -18.10
CA PHE A 299 3.71 -4.62 -17.35
C PHE A 299 4.85 -5.34 -16.62
N ASN A 300 4.52 -6.39 -15.86
CA ASN A 300 5.51 -7.11 -15.08
C ASN A 300 6.56 -7.82 -15.94
N LEU A 301 6.20 -8.29 -17.14
CA LEU A 301 7.14 -8.89 -18.09
C LEU A 301 8.11 -7.85 -18.67
N LEU A 302 7.63 -6.64 -18.98
CA LEU A 302 8.43 -5.56 -19.55
C LEU A 302 9.28 -4.85 -18.49
N HIS A 303 8.76 -4.71 -17.26
CA HIS A 303 9.34 -3.87 -16.22
C HIS A 303 9.11 -4.45 -14.80
N PRO A 304 9.75 -5.57 -14.44
CA PRO A 304 9.59 -6.21 -13.13
C PRO A 304 10.38 -5.44 -12.04
N VAL A 305 9.89 -4.25 -11.66
CA VAL A 305 10.57 -3.37 -10.69
C VAL A 305 10.09 -3.53 -9.26
N HIS A 306 8.89 -4.09 -9.07
CA HIS A 306 8.28 -4.24 -7.75
C HIS A 306 8.72 -5.54 -7.08
N ARG A 307 9.31 -5.45 -5.89
CA ARG A 307 9.67 -6.61 -5.05
C ARG A 307 8.44 -7.46 -4.69
N LEU A 308 7.34 -6.78 -4.41
CA LEU A 308 6.07 -7.35 -4.01
C LEU A 308 5.01 -7.07 -5.09
N ILE A 309 4.12 -8.03 -5.29
CA ILE A 309 2.86 -7.84 -5.98
C ILE A 309 1.84 -7.50 -4.88
N ASP A 310 1.68 -6.22 -4.57
CA ASP A 310 0.75 -5.71 -3.54
C ASP A 310 -0.62 -5.43 -4.14
N PHE A 311 -1.66 -6.03 -3.57
CA PHE A 311 -3.02 -5.95 -4.10
C PHE A 311 -4.07 -5.81 -3.01
N TRP A 312 -5.21 -5.25 -3.42
CA TRP A 312 -6.47 -5.31 -2.69
C TRP A 312 -7.43 -6.28 -3.37
N CYS A 313 -8.17 -7.03 -2.56
CA CYS A 313 -9.25 -7.91 -3.01
C CYS A 313 -10.42 -7.88 -2.02
N GLY A 314 -11.59 -8.35 -2.45
CA GLY A 314 -12.78 -8.43 -1.59
C GLY A 314 -13.82 -9.42 -2.11
N HIS A 315 -14.96 -9.54 -1.42
CA HIS A 315 -16.07 -10.38 -1.89
C HIS A 315 -16.67 -9.85 -3.19
N PRO A 316 -16.93 -10.68 -4.22
CA PRO A 316 -17.48 -10.21 -5.48
C PRO A 316 -18.90 -9.65 -5.32
N ASN A 317 -19.32 -8.80 -6.26
CA ASN A 317 -20.67 -8.21 -6.32
C ASN A 317 -21.06 -7.35 -5.10
N GLN A 318 -20.08 -6.85 -4.36
CA GLN A 318 -20.30 -5.94 -3.22
C GLN A 318 -19.93 -4.48 -3.55
N ALA A 319 -19.35 -4.24 -4.72
CA ALA A 319 -19.02 -2.89 -5.18
C ALA A 319 -20.30 -2.09 -5.51
N VAL A 320 -20.32 -0.83 -5.09
CA VAL A 320 -21.33 0.12 -5.52
C VAL A 320 -20.97 0.58 -6.93
N SER A 321 -21.88 0.45 -7.90
CA SER A 321 -21.64 0.98 -9.24
C SER A 321 -21.59 2.51 -9.19
N PHE A 322 -20.52 3.09 -9.72
CA PHE A 322 -20.34 4.53 -9.86
C PHE A 322 -19.82 4.88 -11.25
N ARG A 323 -20.02 6.15 -11.66
CA ARG A 323 -19.48 6.70 -12.91
C ARG A 323 -18.11 7.29 -12.65
N SER A 324 -17.17 7.05 -13.55
CA SER A 324 -15.84 7.63 -13.43
C SER A 324 -15.93 9.16 -13.46
N ILE A 325 -15.01 9.86 -12.80
CA ILE A 325 -15.03 11.32 -12.72
C ILE A 325 -14.91 11.96 -14.10
N ALA A 326 -14.20 11.31 -15.03
CA ALA A 326 -14.10 11.74 -16.42
C ALA A 326 -15.46 11.75 -17.16
N GLU A 327 -16.45 10.98 -16.69
CA GLU A 327 -17.80 10.89 -17.25
C GLU A 327 -18.83 11.73 -16.48
N TRP A 328 -18.42 12.49 -15.46
CA TRP A 328 -19.33 13.29 -14.66
C TRP A 328 -19.86 14.50 -15.44
N GLU A 329 -21.16 14.74 -15.35
CA GLU A 329 -21.80 15.95 -15.86
C GLU A 329 -21.74 17.06 -14.81
N ASP A 330 -22.02 18.31 -15.20
CA ASP A 330 -22.01 19.46 -14.28
C ASP A 330 -22.92 19.26 -13.06
N LYS A 331 -24.04 18.56 -13.25
CA LYS A 331 -24.94 18.21 -12.15
C LYS A 331 -24.31 17.23 -11.15
N ASP A 332 -23.49 16.29 -11.60
CA ASP A 332 -22.77 15.39 -10.70
C ASP A 332 -21.77 16.20 -9.86
N TRP A 333 -21.00 17.08 -10.51
CA TRP A 333 -20.05 17.97 -9.86
C TRP A 333 -20.70 18.94 -8.86
N GLN A 334 -21.87 19.50 -9.18
CA GLN A 334 -22.62 20.37 -8.26
C GLN A 334 -23.03 19.66 -6.97
N ASN A 335 -23.28 18.34 -7.03
CA ASN A 335 -23.66 17.52 -5.87
C ASN A 335 -22.46 16.80 -5.24
N ALA A 336 -21.25 17.00 -5.75
CA ALA A 336 -20.06 16.34 -5.26
C ALA A 336 -19.52 17.02 -3.99
N ARG A 337 -19.05 16.18 -3.07
CA ARG A 337 -18.24 16.57 -1.92
C ARG A 337 -16.78 16.22 -2.16
N ILE A 338 -15.92 17.18 -1.89
CA ILE A 338 -14.48 17.02 -1.96
C ILE A 338 -13.95 16.78 -0.55
N HIS A 339 -13.14 15.74 -0.43
CA HIS A 339 -12.42 15.38 0.79
C HIS A 339 -10.93 15.50 0.50
N LEU A 340 -10.16 16.00 1.46
CA LEU A 340 -8.71 15.80 1.43
C LEU A 340 -8.40 14.39 1.92
N HIS A 341 -7.44 13.71 1.28
CA HIS A 341 -7.00 12.41 1.75
C HIS A 341 -6.58 12.48 3.23
N PRO A 342 -7.02 11.55 4.11
CA PRO A 342 -6.77 11.64 5.55
C PRO A 342 -5.30 11.78 5.92
N GLN A 343 -4.40 11.13 5.19
CA GLN A 343 -2.96 11.22 5.48
C GLN A 343 -2.33 12.57 5.14
N LEU A 344 -3.00 13.40 4.33
CA LEU A 344 -2.58 14.79 4.12
C LEU A 344 -3.13 15.73 5.19
N LYS A 345 -4.15 15.32 5.99
CA LYS A 345 -4.72 16.11 7.09
C LYS A 345 -3.82 16.15 8.33
N ARG A 346 -2.53 16.44 8.14
CA ARG A 346 -1.52 16.58 9.19
C ARG A 346 -1.22 18.06 9.45
N SER A 347 -0.78 18.37 10.66
CA SER A 347 -0.44 19.73 11.09
C SER A 347 0.69 20.32 10.26
N GLU A 348 1.72 19.52 10.01
CA GLU A 348 2.94 19.85 9.29
C GLU A 348 2.65 20.27 7.85
N VAL A 349 1.74 19.55 7.19
CA VAL A 349 1.28 19.86 5.82
C VAL A 349 0.50 21.18 5.81
N LYS A 350 -0.41 21.38 6.78
CA LYS A 350 -1.19 22.63 6.92
C LYS A 350 -0.28 23.83 7.17
N GLU A 351 0.70 23.69 8.05
CA GLU A 351 1.71 24.72 8.32
C GLU A 351 2.54 25.05 7.09
N LYS A 352 2.96 24.04 6.33
CA LYS A 352 3.70 24.27 5.07
C LYS A 352 2.87 25.04 4.06
N ILE A 353 1.59 24.68 3.89
CA ILE A 353 0.68 25.43 3.02
C ILE A 353 0.61 26.89 3.47
N ASN A 354 0.39 27.16 4.77
CA ASN A 354 0.32 28.52 5.30
C ASN A 354 1.61 29.33 5.06
N ASP A 355 2.78 28.69 5.18
CA ASP A 355 4.09 29.30 4.88
C ASP A 355 4.22 29.65 3.39
N CYS A 356 3.88 28.71 2.50
CA CYS A 356 3.84 28.92 1.05
C CYS A 356 2.91 30.08 0.68
N LEU A 357 1.72 30.15 1.29
CA LEU A 357 0.76 31.24 1.07
C LEU A 357 1.31 32.60 1.50
N SER A 358 1.91 32.67 2.70
CA SER A 358 2.49 33.91 3.23
C SER A 358 3.64 34.43 2.38
N LYS A 359 4.39 33.52 1.74
CA LYS A 359 5.52 33.84 0.85
C LYS A 359 5.13 33.94 -0.63
N GLN A 360 3.85 33.71 -0.98
CA GLN A 360 3.37 33.65 -2.36
C GLN A 360 4.16 32.66 -3.24
N GLN A 361 4.47 31.49 -2.68
CA GLN A 361 5.18 30.42 -3.37
C GLN A 361 4.25 29.23 -3.65
N PRO A 362 4.47 28.49 -4.75
CA PRO A 362 3.75 27.24 -4.98
C PRO A 362 4.02 26.21 -3.87
N PHE A 363 3.03 25.37 -3.60
CA PHE A 363 3.11 24.26 -2.67
C PHE A 363 3.32 22.94 -3.43
N GLU A 364 4.37 22.19 -3.09
CA GLU A 364 4.64 20.89 -3.70
C GLU A 364 3.90 19.78 -2.95
N ILE A 365 2.76 19.32 -3.47
CA ILE A 365 1.97 18.29 -2.78
C ILE A 365 2.61 16.90 -2.88
N SER A 366 3.38 16.65 -3.94
CA SER A 366 4.05 15.36 -4.19
C SER A 366 5.20 15.04 -3.24
N GLU A 367 5.65 16.00 -2.42
CA GLU A 367 6.66 15.75 -1.38
C GLU A 367 6.10 14.85 -0.26
N TYR A 368 4.78 14.89 -0.04
CA TYR A 368 4.11 14.27 1.11
C TYR A 368 3.50 12.90 0.84
N ILE A 369 3.33 12.52 -0.42
CA ILE A 369 2.92 11.18 -0.84
C ILE A 369 3.71 10.89 -2.12
N SER A 370 4.58 9.88 -2.07
CA SER A 370 5.42 9.49 -3.21
C SER A 370 4.64 8.60 -4.16
N VAL A 371 3.92 9.23 -5.08
CA VAL A 371 3.40 8.61 -6.31
C VAL A 371 4.43 8.78 -7.44
N PRO A 372 4.44 7.93 -8.48
CA PRO A 372 5.44 7.96 -9.55
C PRO A 372 5.05 9.07 -10.53
N VAL A 373 5.28 10.31 -10.12
CA VAL A 373 5.00 11.48 -10.96
C VAL A 373 6.24 11.81 -11.79
N ALA A 374 6.06 11.98 -13.11
CA ALA A 374 7.16 12.38 -14.00
C ALA A 374 7.77 13.73 -13.62
N LYS A 375 6.97 14.61 -12.98
CA LYS A 375 7.39 15.92 -12.47
C LYS A 375 6.68 16.20 -11.14
N PRO A 376 7.33 16.93 -10.21
CA PRO A 376 6.66 17.37 -8.99
C PRO A 376 5.37 18.13 -9.27
N ILE A 377 4.35 17.89 -8.44
CA ILE A 377 3.03 18.50 -8.58
C ILE A 377 2.98 19.74 -7.69
N TYR A 378 3.07 20.90 -8.35
CA TYR A 378 2.95 22.20 -7.70
C TYR A 378 1.51 22.69 -7.74
N ILE A 379 1.07 23.20 -6.60
CA ILE A 379 -0.22 23.83 -6.40
C ILE A 379 0.01 25.32 -6.16
N ASP A 380 -0.60 26.13 -7.02
CA ASP A 380 -0.54 27.58 -6.87
C ASP A 380 -1.17 28.02 -5.54
N SER A 381 -0.65 29.11 -4.99
CA SER A 381 -1.05 29.67 -3.70
C SER A 381 -2.56 29.97 -3.62
N TYR A 382 -3.18 30.49 -4.68
CA TYR A 382 -4.62 30.77 -4.65
C TYR A 382 -5.44 29.48 -4.58
N PHE A 383 -5.05 28.45 -5.33
CA PHE A 383 -5.70 27.15 -5.28
C PHE A 383 -5.51 26.46 -3.93
N ALA A 384 -4.31 26.53 -3.34
CA ALA A 384 -4.07 25.99 -2.00
C ALA A 384 -4.95 26.68 -0.94
N ALA A 385 -5.06 28.02 -0.98
CA ALA A 385 -5.86 28.79 -0.03
C ALA A 385 -7.38 28.60 -0.20
N CYS A 386 -7.85 28.56 -1.44
CA CYS A 386 -9.28 28.53 -1.74
C CYS A 386 -9.84 27.11 -1.76
N CYS A 387 -9.07 26.13 -2.23
CA CYS A 387 -9.59 24.79 -2.50
C CYS A 387 -9.08 23.73 -1.52
N LEU A 388 -7.85 23.85 -0.99
CA LEU A 388 -7.29 22.83 -0.10
C LEU A 388 -7.47 23.13 1.39
N LEU A 389 -7.11 24.34 1.85
CA LEU A 389 -7.20 24.68 3.27
C LEU A 389 -8.59 24.44 3.89
N PRO A 390 -9.72 24.73 3.20
CA PRO A 390 -11.05 24.45 3.76
C PRO A 390 -11.33 22.97 4.01
N LEU A 391 -10.62 22.06 3.33
CA LEU A 391 -10.83 20.60 3.44
C LEU A 391 -10.25 20.00 4.73
N TRP A 392 -9.39 20.73 5.46
CA TRP A 392 -8.89 20.30 6.77
C TRP A 392 -9.99 20.29 7.83
N GLU A 393 -10.89 21.26 7.78
CA GLU A 393 -11.94 21.42 8.80
C GLU A 393 -13.09 20.45 8.55
N ARG A 394 -13.52 20.32 7.29
CA ARG A 394 -14.59 19.41 6.86
C ARG A 394 -14.57 19.24 5.33
N PRO A 395 -15.17 18.17 4.80
CA PRO A 395 -15.43 18.05 3.37
C PRO A 395 -16.27 19.22 2.84
N GLN A 396 -16.00 19.68 1.63
CA GLN A 396 -16.64 20.87 1.04
C GLN A 396 -17.39 20.50 -0.23
N PRO A 397 -18.62 21.04 -0.44
CA PRO A 397 -19.25 21.01 -1.75
C PRO A 397 -18.44 21.79 -2.78
N VAL A 398 -18.42 21.33 -4.03
CA VAL A 398 -17.73 22.03 -5.13
C VAL A 398 -18.20 23.50 -5.25
N VAL A 399 -19.50 23.74 -5.10
CA VAL A 399 -20.11 25.07 -5.18
C VAL A 399 -19.59 26.01 -4.08
N GLU A 400 -19.31 25.50 -2.87
CA GLU A 400 -18.73 26.32 -1.80
C GLU A 400 -17.29 26.75 -2.13
N LEU A 401 -16.50 25.87 -2.78
CA LEU A 401 -15.15 26.21 -3.23
C LEU A 401 -15.16 27.24 -4.36
N VAL A 402 -16.13 27.16 -5.28
CA VAL A 402 -16.33 28.15 -6.36
C VAL A 402 -16.64 29.53 -5.79
N ASN A 403 -17.57 29.59 -4.83
CA ASN A 403 -17.90 30.84 -4.14
C ASN A 403 -16.68 31.43 -3.42
N ARG A 404 -15.88 30.58 -2.77
CA ARG A 404 -14.64 31.01 -2.11
C ARG A 404 -13.59 31.51 -3.10
N TRP A 405 -13.44 30.84 -4.24
CA TRP A 405 -12.54 31.26 -5.31
C TRP A 405 -12.92 32.66 -5.84
N LEU A 406 -14.19 32.90 -6.13
CA LEU A 406 -14.68 34.21 -6.59
C LEU A 406 -14.48 35.32 -5.57
N GLN A 407 -14.51 35.03 -4.26
CA GLN A 407 -14.21 36.02 -3.22
C GLN A 407 -12.75 36.46 -3.22
N VAL A 408 -11.82 35.54 -3.53
CA VAL A 408 -10.38 35.80 -3.50
C VAL A 408 -9.88 36.32 -4.85
N ARG A 409 -10.42 35.81 -5.96
CA ARG A 409 -10.04 36.15 -7.33
C ARG A 409 -11.27 36.46 -8.20
N PRO A 410 -11.96 37.61 -7.97
CA PRO A 410 -13.15 37.98 -8.72
C PRO A 410 -12.88 38.45 -10.16
N TYR A 411 -11.64 38.79 -10.51
CA TYR A 411 -11.28 39.36 -11.81
C TYR A 411 -10.16 38.55 -12.49
N ASP A 412 -10.24 38.46 -13.82
CA ASP A 412 -9.17 37.91 -14.63
C ASP A 412 -7.96 38.87 -14.64
N PRO A 413 -6.74 38.40 -14.31
CA PRO A 413 -5.58 39.29 -14.15
C PRO A 413 -5.05 39.87 -15.46
N ILE A 414 -5.47 39.33 -16.62
CA ILE A 414 -5.02 39.80 -17.95
C ILE A 414 -6.01 40.83 -18.49
N THR A 415 -7.30 40.51 -18.46
CA THR A 415 -8.37 41.33 -19.06
C THR A 415 -9.00 42.30 -18.07
N LEU A 416 -8.80 42.09 -16.77
CA LEU A 416 -9.42 42.82 -15.65
C LEU A 416 -10.95 42.78 -15.65
N LYS A 417 -11.55 41.82 -16.38
CA LYS A 417 -13.00 41.59 -16.39
C LYS A 417 -13.40 40.63 -15.26
N PRO A 418 -14.64 40.73 -14.75
CA PRO A 418 -15.15 39.77 -13.78
C PRO A 418 -15.10 38.34 -14.34
N ILE A 419 -14.61 37.39 -13.54
CA ILE A 419 -14.67 35.96 -13.88
C ILE A 419 -16.08 35.48 -13.59
N SER A 420 -16.67 34.75 -14.54
CA SER A 420 -18.00 34.17 -14.35
C SER A 420 -17.96 32.97 -13.40
N GLU A 421 -19.11 32.64 -12.81
CA GLU A 421 -19.26 31.44 -11.99
C GLU A 421 -18.97 30.17 -12.79
N ALA A 422 -19.41 30.12 -14.06
CA ALA A 422 -19.15 29.00 -14.95
C ALA A 422 -17.65 28.80 -15.23
N GLU A 423 -16.90 29.87 -15.51
CA GLU A 423 -15.45 29.79 -15.73
C GLU A 423 -14.70 29.36 -14.45
N SER A 424 -15.19 29.76 -13.27
CA SER A 424 -14.60 29.35 -12.00
C SER A 424 -14.92 27.89 -11.68
N PHE A 425 -16.14 27.44 -12.01
CA PHE A 425 -16.57 26.06 -11.87
C PHE A 425 -15.70 25.12 -12.71
N GLU A 426 -15.46 25.43 -13.98
CA GLU A 426 -14.58 24.61 -14.84
C GLU A 426 -13.12 24.59 -14.36
N GLN A 427 -12.57 25.73 -13.91
CA GLN A 427 -11.21 25.76 -13.34
C GLN A 427 -11.08 24.87 -12.10
N ILE A 428 -12.09 24.85 -11.23
CA ILE A 428 -12.08 24.00 -10.03
C ILE A 428 -12.25 22.54 -10.40
N LYS A 429 -13.11 22.21 -11.38
CA LYS A 429 -13.25 20.84 -11.91
C LYS A 429 -11.92 20.31 -12.42
N GLU A 430 -11.26 21.05 -13.31
CA GLU A 430 -9.97 20.66 -13.87
C GLU A 430 -8.91 20.46 -12.78
N PHE A 431 -8.84 21.40 -11.83
CA PHE A 431 -7.89 21.33 -10.73
C PHE A 431 -8.15 20.12 -9.79
N MET A 432 -9.40 19.85 -9.44
CA MET A 432 -9.78 18.72 -8.59
C MET A 432 -9.53 17.38 -9.29
N SER A 433 -9.93 17.24 -10.55
CA SER A 433 -9.67 16.04 -11.35
C SER A 433 -8.17 15.74 -11.43
N ARG A 434 -7.33 16.77 -11.62
CA ARG A 434 -5.87 16.60 -11.65
C ARG A 434 -5.28 16.07 -10.33
N LEU A 435 -5.87 16.44 -9.19
CA LEU A 435 -5.43 15.97 -7.88
C LEU A 435 -6.00 14.59 -7.51
N GLU A 436 -7.24 14.30 -7.94
CA GLU A 436 -7.93 13.04 -7.66
C GLU A 436 -7.28 11.87 -8.37
N VAL A 437 -6.74 12.09 -9.58
CA VAL A 437 -5.90 11.15 -10.32
C VAL A 437 -4.84 10.51 -9.41
N PHE A 438 -4.25 11.26 -8.48
CA PHE A 438 -3.24 10.78 -7.53
C PHE A 438 -3.79 10.55 -6.12
N LEU A 439 -5.11 10.62 -5.94
CA LEU A 439 -5.86 10.50 -4.70
C LEU A 439 -5.41 11.47 -3.59
N TYR A 440 -4.87 12.63 -3.96
CA TYR A 440 -4.62 13.70 -2.99
C TYR A 440 -5.94 14.25 -2.44
N VAL A 441 -6.95 14.30 -3.29
CA VAL A 441 -8.35 14.59 -2.95
C VAL A 441 -9.22 13.41 -3.37
N LEU A 442 -10.33 13.22 -2.68
CA LEU A 442 -11.32 12.18 -2.93
C LEU A 442 -12.65 12.87 -3.22
N LEU A 443 -13.29 12.51 -4.33
CA LEU A 443 -14.56 13.11 -4.75
C LEU A 443 -15.69 12.10 -4.57
N GLU A 444 -16.59 12.42 -3.65
CA GLU A 444 -17.76 11.61 -3.34
C GLU A 444 -19.01 12.27 -3.92
N ARG A 445 -19.81 11.53 -4.68
CA ARG A 445 -21.10 12.03 -5.15
C ARG A 445 -22.13 11.87 -4.04
N VAL A 446 -22.70 12.97 -3.57
CA VAL A 446 -23.84 12.93 -2.65
C VAL A 446 -25.10 12.63 -3.46
N GLN A 447 -25.78 11.52 -3.15
CA GLN A 447 -27.03 11.13 -3.80
C GLN A 447 -28.22 11.96 -3.32
#